data_AF-A0A3B0V5P8-F1
#
_entry.id   AF-A0A3B0V5P8-F1
#
_cell.length_a   1.000
_cell.length_b   1.000
_cell.length_c   1.000
_cell.angle_alpha   90.00
_cell.angle_beta   90.00
_cell.angle_gamma   90.00
#
_symmetry.space_group_name_H-M   'P 1'
#
loop_
_entity.id
_entity.type
_entity.pdbx_description
1 polymer ?
#
loop_
_entity_poly.entity_id
_entity_poly.type
_entity_poly.pdbx_seq_one_letter_code
_entity_poly.pdbx_strand_id
1 'polypeptide(L)'
;MQIVTTIGRRSVRKPSYEELYRQVKEFENERERLKLKSATRLRKCRARYDAMLDTVDAYMCLVDRNLRIIWANDKAKKIFGGDLVNRHCCVTCHGRRKPCLESSYCIVRQSFRGETVRHPGTIAVKKDGRKIYFNVMAKVVSRDADGRPSNVVKVYNDITQYKQVEEELKASMLQLRDNLSGTIKAMAMTVETRDPYTAGHQRRTADIARGIAQEMGLPREQVDGIRMAGVIHDLGKISVPAEILSKPGRIGAMEFSLIQQHPNTGYDILKGIDFKWPVAEIVRQHHERMDGSGYPFGYAGKQILLEARVIAVADVIEAMSSHRPYRPALGLDKAFAEIKQNRGTLYDENVVDAVVNLFDKKEYIFH
;
A
#
# COMPACT_ATOMS: atom_id res chain seq x y z
N MET A 1 -26.53 -75.36 -72.73
CA MET A 1 -27.78 -75.23 -71.95
C MET A 1 -27.96 -73.75 -71.64
N GLN A 2 -29.06 -73.18 -72.11
CA GLN A 2 -29.44 -71.77 -71.94
C GLN A 2 -29.56 -71.38 -70.46
N ILE A 3 -29.34 -70.10 -70.15
CA ILE A 3 -30.35 -69.21 -69.54
C ILE A 3 -29.97 -67.77 -69.91
N VAL A 4 -30.90 -67.13 -70.61
CA VAL A 4 -30.97 -65.71 -70.96
C VAL A 4 -31.80 -65.03 -69.88
N THR A 5 -31.36 -63.90 -69.32
CA THR A 5 -32.26 -62.92 -68.68
C THR A 5 -31.62 -61.53 -68.48
N THR A 6 -31.98 -60.63 -69.40
CA THR A 6 -32.47 -59.25 -69.17
C THR A 6 -31.56 -58.18 -68.55
N ILE A 7 -30.78 -57.49 -69.40
CA ILE A 7 -30.27 -56.14 -69.10
C ILE A 7 -31.36 -55.14 -69.53
N GLY A 8 -32.11 -54.61 -68.56
CA GLY A 8 -33.09 -53.56 -68.80
C GLY A 8 -32.42 -52.26 -69.26
N ARG A 9 -32.64 -51.85 -70.51
CA ARG A 9 -32.35 -50.49 -70.99
C ARG A 9 -33.29 -49.50 -70.28
N ARG A 10 -32.85 -48.90 -69.17
CA ARG A 10 -33.50 -47.70 -68.63
C ARG A 10 -33.24 -46.53 -69.58
N SER A 11 -34.25 -46.21 -70.39
CA SER A 11 -34.34 -44.93 -71.11
C SER A 11 -34.36 -43.79 -70.07
N VAL A 12 -33.23 -43.12 -69.86
CA VAL A 12 -33.19 -41.87 -69.09
C VAL A 12 -33.86 -40.80 -69.95
N ARG A 13 -35.13 -40.50 -69.63
CA ARG A 13 -35.89 -39.42 -70.27
C ARG A 13 -35.13 -38.11 -70.01
N LYS A 14 -34.68 -37.41 -71.06
CA LYS A 14 -34.11 -36.06 -70.91
C LYS A 14 -35.23 -35.15 -70.35
N PRO A 15 -34.98 -34.42 -69.26
CA PRO A 15 -36.01 -33.57 -68.67
C PRO A 15 -36.44 -32.52 -69.68
N SER A 16 -37.74 -32.23 -69.72
CA SER A 16 -38.25 -31.17 -70.59
C SER A 16 -37.71 -29.81 -70.13
N TYR A 17 -37.70 -28.82 -71.02
CA TYR A 17 -37.30 -27.45 -70.67
C TYR A 17 -38.11 -26.90 -69.48
N GLU A 18 -39.40 -27.26 -69.39
CA GLU A 18 -40.27 -26.89 -68.26
C GLU A 18 -39.89 -27.59 -66.95
N GLU A 19 -39.45 -28.85 -66.99
CA GLU A 19 -38.97 -29.58 -65.81
C GLU A 19 -37.66 -28.98 -65.27
N LEU A 20 -36.72 -28.66 -66.15
CA LEU A 20 -35.47 -27.97 -65.79
C LEU A 20 -35.75 -26.56 -65.22
N TYR A 21 -36.66 -25.81 -65.83
CA TYR A 21 -37.06 -24.49 -65.34
C TYR A 21 -37.71 -24.56 -63.95
N ARG A 22 -38.56 -25.57 -63.70
CA ARG A 22 -39.17 -25.80 -62.38
C ARG A 22 -38.12 -26.17 -61.33
N GLN A 23 -37.16 -27.03 -61.65
CA GLN A 23 -36.06 -27.39 -60.75
C GLN A 23 -35.17 -26.20 -60.40
N VAL A 24 -34.77 -25.37 -61.37
CA VAL A 24 -33.98 -24.16 -61.11
C VAL A 24 -34.74 -23.20 -60.19
N LYS A 25 -36.04 -22.99 -60.44
CA LYS A 25 -36.89 -22.13 -59.60
C LYS A 25 -37.05 -22.68 -58.18
N GLU A 26 -37.14 -24.00 -58.01
CA GLU A 26 -37.14 -24.65 -56.69
C GLU A 26 -35.82 -24.45 -55.95
N PHE A 27 -34.67 -24.64 -56.62
CA PHE A 27 -33.34 -24.38 -56.04
C PHE A 27 -33.16 -22.91 -55.65
N GLU A 28 -33.63 -21.96 -56.47
CA GLU A 28 -33.58 -20.53 -56.14
C GLU A 28 -34.41 -20.19 -54.90
N ASN A 29 -35.64 -20.71 -54.83
CA ASN A 29 -36.53 -20.55 -53.67
C ASN A 29 -35.93 -21.18 -52.40
N GLU A 30 -35.30 -22.35 -52.50
CA GLU A 30 -34.63 -23.00 -51.37
C GLU A 30 -33.40 -22.20 -50.92
N ARG A 31 -32.61 -21.68 -51.86
CA ARG A 31 -31.47 -20.79 -51.58
C ARG A 31 -31.92 -19.53 -50.85
N GLU A 32 -33.04 -18.91 -51.24
CA GLU A 32 -33.61 -17.77 -50.54
C GLU A 32 -34.11 -18.11 -49.13
N ARG A 33 -34.81 -19.25 -48.97
CA ARG A 33 -35.25 -19.74 -47.65
C ARG A 33 -34.07 -19.98 -46.71
N LEU A 34 -32.99 -20.59 -47.20
CA LEU A 34 -31.77 -20.83 -46.43
C LEU A 34 -31.06 -19.52 -46.05
N LYS A 35 -30.97 -18.55 -46.98
CA LYS A 35 -30.46 -17.20 -46.70
C LYS A 35 -31.25 -16.51 -45.61
N LEU A 36 -32.59 -16.54 -45.68
CA LEU A 36 -33.46 -15.94 -44.67
C LEU A 36 -33.31 -16.61 -43.30
N LYS A 37 -33.33 -17.95 -43.26
CA LYS A 37 -33.10 -18.72 -42.01
C LYS A 37 -31.75 -18.39 -41.38
N SER A 38 -30.68 -18.33 -42.18
CA SER A 38 -29.34 -17.96 -41.73
C SER A 38 -29.31 -16.53 -41.17
N ALA A 39 -29.89 -15.57 -41.89
CA ALA A 39 -29.99 -14.17 -41.45
C ALA A 39 -30.78 -14.03 -40.15
N THR A 40 -31.92 -14.73 -40.01
CA THR A 40 -32.70 -14.73 -38.76
C THR A 40 -31.93 -15.34 -37.60
N ARG A 41 -31.21 -16.46 -37.81
CA ARG A 41 -30.40 -17.11 -36.78
C ARG A 41 -29.25 -16.20 -36.32
N LEU A 42 -28.56 -15.56 -37.26
CA LEU A 42 -27.52 -14.57 -36.98
C LEU A 42 -28.08 -13.37 -36.20
N ARG A 43 -29.24 -12.84 -36.58
CA ARG A 43 -29.90 -11.73 -35.86
C ARG A 43 -30.25 -12.10 -34.42
N LYS A 44 -30.86 -13.27 -34.20
CA LYS A 44 -31.18 -13.76 -32.84
C LYS A 44 -29.92 -14.00 -32.00
N CYS A 45 -28.89 -14.58 -32.61
CA CYS A 45 -27.61 -14.83 -31.95
C CYS A 45 -26.92 -13.52 -31.54
N ARG A 46 -26.88 -12.54 -32.44
CA ARG A 46 -26.34 -11.19 -32.18
C ARG A 46 -27.09 -10.49 -31.05
N ALA A 47 -28.42 -10.46 -31.11
CA ALA A 47 -29.25 -9.85 -30.06
C ALA A 47 -29.00 -10.47 -28.68
N ARG A 48 -28.80 -11.80 -28.62
CA ARG A 48 -28.47 -12.50 -27.37
C ARG A 48 -27.09 -12.10 -26.84
N TYR A 49 -26.09 -12.00 -27.71
CA TYR A 49 -24.74 -11.57 -27.31
C TYR A 49 -24.70 -10.12 -26.85
N ASP A 50 -25.37 -9.22 -27.57
CA ASP A 50 -25.47 -7.80 -27.18
C ASP A 50 -26.08 -7.70 -25.77
N ALA A 51 -27.22 -8.36 -25.53
CA ALA A 51 -27.87 -8.39 -24.22
C ALA A 51 -26.96 -8.95 -23.10
N MET A 52 -26.19 -10.01 -23.37
CA MET A 52 -25.26 -10.58 -22.38
C MET A 52 -24.08 -9.67 -22.08
N LEU A 53 -23.58 -8.92 -23.06
CA LEU A 53 -22.41 -8.06 -22.90
C LEU A 53 -22.77 -6.67 -22.34
N ASP A 54 -24.03 -6.25 -22.50
CA ASP A 54 -24.54 -5.01 -21.91
C ASP A 54 -24.85 -5.14 -20.41
N THR A 55 -25.06 -6.36 -19.89
CA THR A 55 -25.19 -6.59 -18.44
C THR A 55 -23.85 -6.57 -17.71
N VAL A 56 -22.74 -6.74 -18.43
CA VAL A 56 -21.40 -6.68 -17.83
C VAL A 56 -21.10 -5.26 -17.38
N ASP A 57 -20.59 -5.12 -16.16
CA ASP A 57 -20.13 -3.83 -15.62
C ASP A 57 -18.74 -3.45 -16.08
N ALA A 58 -18.58 -3.39 -17.41
CA ALA A 58 -17.35 -2.99 -18.05
C ALA A 58 -17.66 -2.27 -19.38
N TYR A 59 -16.73 -1.42 -19.82
CA TYR A 59 -16.80 -0.82 -21.15
C TYR A 59 -16.05 -1.74 -22.11
N MET A 60 -16.74 -2.24 -23.14
CA MET A 60 -16.19 -3.24 -24.05
C MET A 60 -16.20 -2.74 -25.48
N CYS A 61 -15.07 -2.91 -26.18
CA CYS A 61 -14.94 -2.63 -27.60
C CYS A 61 -14.25 -3.81 -28.30
N LEU A 62 -14.76 -4.21 -29.46
CA LEU A 62 -14.10 -5.14 -30.36
C LEU A 62 -13.35 -4.34 -31.42
N VAL A 63 -12.07 -4.64 -31.61
CA VAL A 63 -11.17 -3.87 -32.48
C VAL A 63 -10.51 -4.81 -33.49
N ASP A 64 -10.49 -4.41 -34.76
CA ASP A 64 -9.84 -5.15 -35.84
C ASP A 64 -8.31 -4.90 -35.90
N ARG A 65 -7.63 -5.56 -36.85
CA ARG A 65 -6.20 -5.35 -37.12
C ARG A 65 -5.83 -3.93 -37.54
N ASN A 66 -6.77 -3.19 -38.12
CA ASN A 66 -6.59 -1.80 -38.54
C ASN A 66 -6.88 -0.81 -37.40
N LEU A 67 -7.04 -1.31 -36.17
CA LEU A 67 -7.35 -0.52 -34.98
C LEU A 67 -8.70 0.20 -35.07
N ARG A 68 -9.63 -0.30 -35.88
CA ARG A 68 -11.01 0.20 -35.97
C ARG A 68 -11.92 -0.55 -35.03
N ILE A 69 -12.79 0.17 -34.34
CA ILE A 69 -13.82 -0.41 -33.49
C ILE A 69 -14.90 -1.00 -34.41
N ILE A 70 -15.10 -2.31 -34.37
CA ILE A 70 -16.13 -3.00 -35.16
C ILE A 70 -17.40 -3.27 -34.35
N TRP A 71 -17.28 -3.23 -33.01
CA TRP A 71 -18.40 -3.37 -32.09
C TRP A 71 -18.07 -2.72 -30.74
N ALA A 72 -19.08 -2.23 -30.04
CA ALA A 72 -18.95 -1.74 -28.66
C ALA A 72 -20.26 -1.97 -27.91
N ASN A 73 -20.17 -2.25 -26.60
CA ASN A 73 -21.35 -2.34 -25.74
C ASN A 73 -21.92 -0.95 -25.43
N ASP A 74 -23.14 -0.89 -24.92
CA ASP A 74 -23.85 0.37 -24.69
C ASP A 74 -23.17 1.25 -23.63
N LYS A 75 -22.54 0.64 -22.63
CA LYS A 75 -21.72 1.37 -21.66
C LYS A 75 -20.55 2.08 -22.35
N ALA A 76 -19.81 1.38 -23.21
CA ALA A 76 -18.69 1.97 -23.95
C ALA A 76 -19.16 3.14 -24.84
N LYS A 77 -20.27 2.99 -25.56
CA LYS A 77 -20.86 4.07 -26.37
C LYS A 77 -21.18 5.31 -25.52
N LYS A 78 -21.79 5.13 -24.34
CA LYS A 78 -22.14 6.22 -23.43
C LYS A 78 -20.91 6.99 -22.94
N ILE A 79 -19.82 6.30 -22.59
CA ILE A 79 -18.64 6.97 -22.02
C ILE A 79 -17.69 7.56 -23.06
N PHE A 80 -17.54 6.91 -24.23
CA PHE A 80 -16.61 7.33 -25.28
C PHE A 80 -17.25 8.16 -26.40
N GLY A 81 -18.54 8.49 -26.31
CA GLY A 81 -19.17 9.54 -27.12
C GLY A 81 -19.99 9.06 -28.32
N GLY A 82 -21.01 8.23 -28.07
CA GLY A 82 -22.03 7.85 -29.05
C GLY A 82 -21.60 6.71 -29.97
N ASP A 83 -21.79 6.87 -31.27
CA ASP A 83 -21.42 5.84 -32.26
C ASP A 83 -19.89 5.72 -32.37
N LEU A 84 -19.38 4.57 -31.93
CA LEU A 84 -17.95 4.25 -31.92
C LEU A 84 -17.54 3.41 -33.13
N VAL A 85 -18.49 2.79 -33.83
CA VAL A 85 -18.21 1.81 -34.88
C VAL A 85 -17.51 2.50 -36.05
N ASN A 86 -16.57 1.80 -36.68
CA ASN A 86 -15.70 2.28 -37.76
C ASN A 86 -14.70 3.39 -37.38
N ARG A 87 -14.76 3.93 -36.16
CA ARG A 87 -13.76 4.89 -35.66
C ARG A 87 -12.50 4.17 -35.18
N HIS A 88 -11.36 4.86 -35.27
CA HIS A 88 -10.11 4.33 -34.71
C HIS A 88 -10.13 4.37 -33.18
N CYS A 89 -9.78 3.26 -32.54
CA CYS A 89 -9.82 3.16 -31.08
C CYS A 89 -8.87 4.14 -30.38
N CYS A 90 -7.82 4.63 -31.05
CA CYS A 90 -6.88 5.62 -30.52
C CYS A 90 -7.48 7.02 -30.40
N VAL A 91 -8.33 7.39 -31.36
CA VAL A 91 -9.04 8.68 -31.34
C VAL A 91 -10.13 8.61 -30.28
N THR A 92 -10.91 7.53 -30.30
CA THR A 92 -12.08 7.35 -29.46
C THR A 92 -11.75 7.09 -27.99
N CYS A 93 -10.84 6.14 -27.70
CA CYS A 93 -10.58 5.71 -26.33
C CYS A 93 -9.38 6.38 -25.67
N HIS A 94 -8.52 7.06 -26.45
CA HIS A 94 -7.26 7.65 -25.95
C HIS A 94 -7.11 9.13 -26.31
N GLY A 95 -8.03 9.73 -27.07
CA GLY A 95 -7.97 11.14 -27.49
C GLY A 95 -6.77 11.49 -28.37
N ARG A 96 -6.08 10.49 -28.94
CA ARG A 96 -4.86 10.70 -29.73
C ARG A 96 -5.22 10.98 -31.19
N ARG A 97 -4.61 12.03 -31.77
CA ARG A 97 -4.82 12.42 -33.19
C ARG A 97 -4.18 11.46 -34.19
N LYS A 98 -3.09 10.76 -33.83
CA LYS A 98 -2.42 9.78 -34.69
C LYS A 98 -2.82 8.35 -34.33
N PRO A 99 -3.03 7.46 -35.32
CA PRO A 99 -3.19 6.03 -35.10
C PRO A 99 -2.06 5.45 -34.25
N CYS A 100 -2.37 4.57 -33.30
CA CYS A 100 -1.35 3.89 -32.48
C CYS A 100 -0.49 2.86 -33.27
N LEU A 101 -0.44 2.98 -34.60
CA LEU A 101 0.25 2.09 -35.53
C LEU A 101 1.77 2.04 -35.30
N GLU A 102 2.33 3.06 -34.66
CA GLU A 102 3.76 3.14 -34.30
C GLU A 102 4.01 3.00 -32.78
N SER A 103 2.95 2.99 -31.96
CA SER A 103 3.09 2.95 -30.50
C SER A 103 3.44 1.53 -30.01
N SER A 104 4.60 1.37 -29.39
CA SER A 104 5.04 0.14 -28.70
C SER A 104 4.16 -0.22 -27.49
N TYR A 105 3.53 0.77 -26.86
CA TYR A 105 2.66 0.63 -25.68
C TYR A 105 1.18 0.37 -26.00
N CYS A 106 0.83 0.07 -27.26
CA CYS A 106 -0.58 -0.16 -27.62
C CYS A 106 -1.03 -1.57 -27.20
N ILE A 107 -1.92 -1.64 -26.20
CA ILE A 107 -2.47 -2.89 -25.66
C ILE A 107 -3.07 -3.82 -26.75
N VAL A 108 -3.71 -3.23 -27.77
CA VAL A 108 -4.31 -3.99 -28.89
C VAL A 108 -3.22 -4.62 -29.76
N ARG A 109 -2.20 -3.86 -30.14
CA ARG A 109 -1.09 -4.36 -30.96
C ARG A 109 -0.28 -5.42 -30.23
N GLN A 110 -0.03 -5.21 -28.94
CA GLN A 110 0.64 -6.19 -28.10
C GLN A 110 -0.17 -7.50 -28.02
N SER A 111 -1.51 -7.42 -27.88
CA SER A 111 -2.35 -8.62 -27.82
C SER A 111 -2.35 -9.44 -29.11
N PHE A 112 -2.17 -8.81 -30.29
CA PHE A 112 -2.02 -9.52 -31.56
C PHE A 112 -0.73 -10.36 -31.65
N ARG A 113 0.23 -10.19 -30.72
CA ARG A 113 1.43 -11.03 -30.61
C ARG A 113 1.16 -12.38 -29.91
N GLY A 114 -0.04 -12.60 -29.38
CA GLY A 114 -0.50 -13.91 -28.88
C GLY A 114 -0.86 -13.94 -27.40
N GLU A 115 -0.58 -12.89 -26.63
CA GLU A 115 -0.80 -12.86 -25.18
C GLU A 115 -1.99 -11.97 -24.78
N THR A 116 -2.56 -12.25 -23.61
CA THR A 116 -3.51 -11.32 -22.96
C THR A 116 -2.71 -10.21 -22.30
N VAL A 117 -3.00 -8.97 -22.66
CA VAL A 117 -2.28 -7.81 -22.15
C VAL A 117 -3.15 -7.07 -21.15
N ARG A 118 -2.56 -6.61 -20.04
CA ARG A 118 -3.23 -5.84 -18.99
C ARG A 118 -2.45 -4.57 -18.69
N HIS A 119 -3.14 -3.43 -18.65
CA HIS A 119 -2.60 -2.17 -18.16
C HIS A 119 -3.44 -1.70 -16.95
N PRO A 120 -2.96 -1.91 -15.72
CA PRO A 120 -3.65 -1.43 -14.53
C PRO A 120 -3.52 0.08 -14.37
N GLY A 121 -4.53 0.72 -13.76
CA GLY A 121 -4.45 2.12 -13.32
C GLY A 121 -4.36 3.17 -14.44
N THR A 122 -4.90 2.88 -15.63
CA THR A 122 -4.97 3.86 -16.73
C THR A 122 -5.93 5.00 -16.35
N ILE A 123 -5.50 6.25 -16.48
CA ILE A 123 -6.31 7.42 -16.12
C ILE A 123 -6.93 8.01 -17.39
N ALA A 124 -8.24 8.23 -17.37
CA ALA A 124 -8.95 9.04 -18.34
C ALA A 124 -9.44 10.33 -17.68
N VAL A 125 -9.26 11.47 -18.32
CA VAL A 125 -9.76 12.76 -17.85
C VAL A 125 -10.94 13.17 -18.72
N LYS A 126 -12.12 13.35 -18.13
CA LYS A 126 -13.31 13.86 -18.82
C LYS A 126 -13.13 15.34 -19.18
N LYS A 127 -13.97 15.85 -20.09
CA LYS A 127 -13.95 17.28 -20.49
C LYS A 127 -14.21 18.24 -19.33
N ASP A 128 -14.89 17.78 -18.28
CA ASP A 128 -15.18 18.53 -17.04
C ASP A 128 -14.02 18.45 -16.01
N GLY A 129 -12.90 17.81 -16.35
CA GLY A 129 -11.73 17.63 -15.48
C GLY A 129 -11.79 16.42 -14.55
N ARG A 130 -12.91 15.68 -14.48
CA ARG A 130 -13.01 14.49 -13.62
C ARG A 130 -12.10 13.37 -14.12
N LYS A 131 -11.34 12.76 -13.20
CA LYS A 131 -10.49 11.59 -13.46
C LYS A 131 -11.30 10.30 -13.27
N ILE A 132 -11.18 9.38 -14.22
CA ILE A 132 -11.70 8.01 -14.13
C ILE A 132 -10.51 7.07 -14.23
N TYR A 133 -10.45 6.10 -13.32
CA TYR A 133 -9.40 5.10 -13.31
C TYR A 133 -9.91 3.81 -13.94
N PHE A 134 -9.11 3.24 -14.85
CA PHE A 134 -9.43 2.02 -15.56
C PHE A 134 -8.36 0.96 -15.38
N ASN A 135 -8.79 -0.27 -15.13
CA ASN A 135 -8.00 -1.44 -15.49
C ASN A 135 -8.38 -1.86 -16.91
N VAL A 136 -7.41 -1.81 -17.82
CA VAL A 136 -7.63 -2.11 -19.24
C VAL A 136 -7.03 -3.48 -19.56
N MET A 137 -7.83 -4.34 -20.18
CA MET A 137 -7.39 -5.63 -20.70
C MET A 137 -7.64 -5.69 -22.21
N ALA A 138 -6.74 -6.33 -22.95
CA ALA A 138 -6.99 -6.70 -24.34
C ALA A 138 -6.61 -8.15 -24.62
N LYS A 139 -7.48 -8.85 -25.36
CA LYS A 139 -7.28 -10.25 -25.74
C LYS A 139 -7.82 -10.51 -27.15
N VAL A 140 -7.09 -11.31 -27.93
CA VAL A 140 -7.58 -11.81 -29.23
C VAL A 140 -8.77 -12.75 -29.01
N VAL A 141 -9.87 -12.53 -29.73
CA VAL A 141 -11.10 -13.31 -29.61
C VAL A 141 -11.52 -14.03 -30.90
N SER A 142 -10.90 -13.71 -32.03
CA SER A 142 -11.15 -14.42 -33.30
C SER A 142 -9.93 -14.44 -34.20
N ARG A 143 -9.96 -15.33 -35.20
CA ARG A 143 -8.96 -15.47 -36.26
C ARG A 143 -9.62 -15.34 -37.64
N ASP A 144 -8.85 -14.97 -38.65
CA ASP A 144 -9.30 -14.96 -40.06
C ASP A 144 -9.24 -16.37 -40.68
N ALA A 145 -9.59 -16.47 -41.97
CA ALA A 145 -9.60 -17.74 -42.71
C ALA A 145 -8.20 -18.40 -42.78
N ASP A 146 -7.14 -17.60 -42.72
CA ASP A 146 -5.74 -18.06 -42.72
C ASP A 146 -5.23 -18.41 -41.31
N GLY A 147 -6.11 -18.42 -40.31
CA GLY A 147 -5.77 -18.70 -38.91
C GLY A 147 -5.05 -17.57 -38.18
N ARG A 148 -4.92 -16.39 -38.78
CA ARG A 148 -4.22 -15.24 -38.18
C ARG A 148 -5.15 -14.50 -37.23
N PRO A 149 -4.68 -14.00 -36.07
CA PRO A 149 -5.48 -13.20 -35.14
C PRO A 149 -6.18 -12.03 -35.83
N SER A 150 -7.52 -11.95 -35.79
CA SER A 150 -8.29 -10.95 -36.55
C SER A 150 -8.87 -9.84 -35.69
N ASN A 151 -9.46 -10.18 -34.54
CA ASN A 151 -10.13 -9.22 -33.66
C ASN A 151 -9.69 -9.34 -32.21
N VAL A 152 -9.65 -8.20 -31.53
CA VAL A 152 -9.26 -8.04 -30.12
C VAL A 152 -10.39 -7.42 -29.35
N VAL A 153 -10.81 -8.06 -28.26
CA VAL A 153 -11.69 -7.42 -27.28
C VAL A 153 -10.85 -6.55 -26.34
N LYS A 154 -11.24 -5.29 -26.18
CA LYS A 154 -10.75 -4.38 -25.13
C LYS A 154 -11.82 -4.28 -24.07
N VAL A 155 -11.42 -4.46 -22.82
CA VAL A 155 -12.29 -4.33 -21.65
C VAL A 155 -11.69 -3.26 -20.76
N TYR A 156 -12.51 -2.27 -20.39
CA TYR A 156 -12.18 -1.24 -19.41
C TYR A 156 -13.05 -1.48 -18.19
N ASN A 157 -12.43 -1.76 -17.05
CA ASN A 157 -13.13 -1.86 -15.77
C ASN A 157 -12.93 -0.55 -15.02
N ASP A 158 -14.02 0.14 -14.68
CA ASP A 158 -13.95 1.33 -13.83
C ASP A 158 -13.49 0.93 -12.43
N ILE A 159 -12.37 1.47 -12.00
CA ILE A 159 -11.84 1.25 -10.65
C ILE A 159 -11.78 2.56 -9.87
N THR A 160 -12.55 3.57 -10.27
CA THR A 160 -12.55 4.90 -9.64
C THR A 160 -12.98 4.81 -8.19
N GLN A 161 -14.08 4.10 -7.89
CA GLN A 161 -14.54 3.89 -6.51
C GLN A 161 -13.49 3.16 -5.67
N TYR A 162 -12.90 2.09 -6.21
CA TYR A 162 -11.83 1.36 -5.53
C TYR A 162 -10.62 2.26 -5.24
N LYS A 163 -10.25 3.14 -6.17
CA LYS A 163 -9.16 4.11 -5.98
C LYS A 163 -9.47 5.17 -4.94
N GLN A 164 -10.70 5.68 -4.93
CA GLN A 164 -11.17 6.64 -3.91
C GLN A 164 -11.14 6.02 -2.52
N VAL A 165 -11.70 4.82 -2.35
CA VAL A 165 -11.67 4.09 -1.08
C VAL A 165 -10.23 3.79 -0.64
N GLU A 166 -9.34 3.43 -1.57
CA GLU A 166 -7.91 3.20 -1.28
C GLU A 166 -7.23 4.48 -0.76
N GLU A 167 -7.52 5.63 -1.37
CA GLU A 167 -6.98 6.94 -0.96
C GLU A 167 -7.56 7.40 0.39
N GLU A 168 -8.87 7.27 0.59
CA GLU A 168 -9.56 7.57 1.85
C GLU A 168 -9.04 6.71 3.00
N LEU A 169 -8.84 5.41 2.77
CA LEU A 169 -8.28 4.50 3.75
C LEU A 169 -6.86 4.91 4.15
N LYS A 170 -6.01 5.25 3.18
CA LYS A 170 -4.65 5.75 3.44
C LYS A 170 -4.68 7.05 4.25
N ALA A 171 -5.54 7.98 3.89
CA ALA A 171 -5.70 9.25 4.62
C ALA A 171 -6.19 9.01 6.06
N SER A 172 -7.18 8.13 6.25
CA SER A 172 -7.71 7.77 7.57
C SER A 172 -6.66 7.09 8.45
N MET A 173 -5.85 6.18 7.89
CA MET A 173 -4.73 5.55 8.61
C MET A 173 -3.67 6.58 9.06
N LEU A 174 -3.33 7.54 8.21
CA LEU A 174 -2.41 8.62 8.57
C LEU A 174 -2.98 9.50 9.69
N GLN A 175 -4.26 9.88 9.59
CA GLN A 175 -4.93 10.65 10.64
C GLN A 175 -4.98 9.90 11.98
N LEU A 176 -5.28 8.60 11.98
CA LEU A 176 -5.26 7.78 13.19
C LEU A 176 -3.85 7.74 13.82
N ARG A 177 -2.81 7.60 13.00
CA ARG A 177 -1.42 7.62 13.48
C ARG A 177 -1.05 8.95 14.11
N ASP A 178 -1.43 10.06 13.47
CA ASP A 178 -1.12 11.40 13.96
C ASP A 178 -1.91 11.71 15.24
N ASN A 179 -3.18 11.30 15.32
CA ASN A 179 -4.01 11.42 16.53
C ASN A 179 -3.43 10.60 17.68
N LEU A 180 -3.02 9.35 17.44
CA LEU A 180 -2.38 8.51 18.46
C LEU A 180 -1.08 9.17 18.97
N SER A 181 -0.23 9.66 18.07
CA SER A 181 0.98 10.38 18.45
C SER A 181 0.68 11.66 19.24
N GLY A 182 -0.40 12.37 18.90
CA GLY A 182 -0.88 13.55 19.62
C GLY A 182 -1.34 13.21 21.04
N THR A 183 -2.13 12.15 21.21
CA THR A 183 -2.59 11.65 22.51
C THR A 183 -1.43 11.23 23.41
N ILE A 184 -0.47 10.48 22.85
CA ILE A 184 0.74 10.06 23.58
C ILE A 184 1.53 11.28 24.06
N LYS A 185 1.71 12.27 23.20
CA LYS A 185 2.39 13.52 23.55
C LYS A 185 1.64 14.30 24.63
N ALA A 186 0.30 14.34 24.58
CA ALA A 186 -0.51 14.99 25.61
C ALA A 186 -0.38 14.27 26.97
N MET A 187 -0.32 12.94 26.98
CA MET A 187 -0.07 12.15 28.21
C MET A 187 1.32 12.44 28.79
N ALA A 188 2.36 12.44 27.95
CA ALA A 188 3.72 12.82 28.33
C ALA A 188 3.74 14.21 28.98
N MET A 189 3.16 15.22 28.31
CA MET A 189 3.07 16.59 28.84
C MET A 189 2.30 16.66 30.18
N THR A 190 1.29 15.82 30.38
CA THR A 190 0.52 15.79 31.64
C THR A 190 1.35 15.27 32.81
N VAL A 191 2.35 14.41 32.56
CA VAL A 191 3.30 13.98 33.59
C VAL A 191 4.30 15.09 33.87
N GLU A 192 4.84 15.73 32.82
CA GLU A 192 5.75 16.87 32.96
C GLU A 192 5.13 18.05 33.74
N THR A 193 3.81 18.29 33.66
CA THR A 193 3.18 19.36 34.47
C THR A 193 3.17 19.07 35.98
N ARG A 194 3.21 17.80 36.38
CA ARG A 194 3.31 17.39 37.79
C ARG A 194 4.74 17.28 38.29
N ASP A 195 5.69 17.24 37.36
CA ASP A 195 7.12 17.27 37.61
C ASP A 195 7.71 18.51 36.92
N PRO A 196 7.66 19.70 37.56
CA PRO A 196 8.11 20.96 36.95
C PRO A 196 9.55 20.94 36.43
N TYR A 197 10.34 19.93 36.81
CA TYR A 197 11.75 19.73 36.46
C TYR A 197 11.94 19.01 35.12
N THR A 198 10.89 18.39 34.57
CA THR A 198 10.98 17.59 33.35
C THR A 198 10.33 18.26 32.13
N ALA A 199 10.06 19.56 32.16
CA ALA A 199 9.50 20.27 31.00
C ALA A 199 10.38 20.08 29.74
N GLY A 200 9.83 19.39 28.74
CA GLY A 200 10.53 19.02 27.50
C GLY A 200 11.65 17.99 27.66
N HIS A 201 11.87 17.44 28.85
CA HIS A 201 12.87 16.42 29.14
C HIS A 201 12.62 15.18 28.28
N GLN A 202 11.40 14.65 28.29
CA GLN A 202 11.09 13.42 27.57
C GLN A 202 11.33 13.59 26.07
N ARG A 203 11.02 14.77 25.53
CA ARG A 203 11.29 15.11 24.13
C ARG A 203 12.78 15.13 23.82
N ARG A 204 13.58 15.84 24.64
CA ARG A 204 15.04 15.92 24.44
C ARG A 204 15.69 14.55 24.59
N THR A 205 15.33 13.77 25.60
CA THR A 205 15.76 12.37 25.78
C THR A 205 15.41 11.53 24.55
N ALA A 206 14.19 11.63 24.03
CA ALA A 206 13.77 10.91 22.82
C ALA A 206 14.56 11.31 21.57
N ASP A 207 14.85 12.61 21.41
CA ASP A 207 15.64 13.12 20.29
C ASP A 207 17.11 12.64 20.39
N ILE A 208 17.71 12.64 21.58
CA ILE A 208 19.05 12.08 21.82
C ILE A 208 19.05 10.59 21.49
N ALA A 209 18.11 9.83 22.06
CA ALA A 209 17.98 8.40 21.83
C ALA A 209 17.82 8.04 20.34
N ARG A 210 17.05 8.86 19.59
CA ARG A 210 16.95 8.74 18.13
C ARG A 210 18.31 8.92 17.45
N GLY A 211 19.05 9.98 17.80
CA GLY A 211 20.37 10.25 17.22
C GLY A 211 21.35 9.12 17.47
N ILE A 212 21.38 8.58 18.69
CA ILE A 212 22.20 7.42 19.05
C ILE A 212 21.82 6.20 18.19
N ALA A 213 20.52 5.87 18.12
CA ALA A 213 20.04 4.74 17.34
C ALA A 213 20.37 4.84 15.84
N GLN A 214 20.34 6.06 15.29
CA GLN A 214 20.72 6.32 13.91
C GLN A 214 22.23 6.14 13.67
N GLU A 215 23.07 6.65 14.57
CA GLU A 215 24.52 6.48 14.49
C GLU A 215 24.93 5.00 14.63
N MET A 216 24.19 4.23 15.43
CA MET A 216 24.35 2.77 15.52
C MET A 216 23.92 2.01 14.25
N GLY A 217 23.33 2.68 13.26
CA GLY A 217 22.87 2.06 12.02
C GLY A 217 21.62 1.19 12.18
N LEU A 218 20.80 1.43 13.21
CA LEU A 218 19.59 0.63 13.46
C LEU A 218 18.54 0.86 12.36
N PRO A 219 17.71 -0.15 12.05
CA PRO A 219 16.60 0.01 11.09
C PRO A 219 15.67 1.14 11.50
N ARG A 220 15.16 1.90 10.51
CA ARG A 220 14.26 3.05 10.74
C ARG A 220 13.09 2.70 11.66
N GLU A 221 12.52 1.51 11.52
CA GLU A 221 11.41 1.09 12.38
C GLU A 221 11.84 0.96 13.84
N GLN A 222 13.03 0.44 14.13
CA GLN A 222 13.54 0.32 15.50
C GLN A 222 13.85 1.71 16.10
N VAL A 223 14.41 2.62 15.29
CA VAL A 223 14.62 4.03 15.67
C VAL A 223 13.31 4.71 16.06
N ASP A 224 12.23 4.47 15.30
CA ASP A 224 10.90 5.01 15.60
C ASP A 224 10.36 4.46 16.94
N GLY A 225 10.60 3.19 17.25
CA GLY A 225 10.24 2.57 18.52
C GLY A 225 11.00 3.15 19.71
N ILE A 226 12.32 3.37 19.58
CA ILE A 226 13.16 4.02 20.59
C ILE A 226 12.69 5.44 20.87
N ARG A 227 12.42 6.21 19.81
CA ARG A 227 11.90 7.58 19.95
C ARG A 227 10.55 7.60 20.65
N MET A 228 9.65 6.66 20.30
CA MET A 228 8.34 6.54 20.95
C MET A 228 8.49 6.26 22.44
N ALA A 229 9.29 5.26 22.81
CA ALA A 229 9.54 4.92 24.21
C ALA A 229 10.22 6.08 24.96
N GLY A 230 11.17 6.78 24.35
CA GLY A 230 11.81 7.95 24.95
C GLY A 230 10.83 9.07 25.31
N VAL A 231 9.79 9.30 24.49
CA VAL A 231 8.75 10.32 24.76
C VAL A 231 7.91 9.98 26.00
N ILE A 232 7.82 8.71 26.40
CA ILE A 232 6.93 8.26 27.48
C ILE A 232 7.60 7.42 28.56
N HIS A 233 8.93 7.34 28.58
CA HIS A 233 9.67 6.48 29.53
C HIS A 233 9.33 6.79 31.00
N ASP A 234 9.09 8.07 31.27
CA ASP A 234 8.74 8.58 32.59
C ASP A 234 7.23 8.63 32.89
N LEU A 235 6.35 8.10 32.01
CA LEU A 235 4.89 8.18 32.18
C LEU A 235 4.40 7.67 33.54
N GLY A 236 5.09 6.67 34.11
CA GLY A 236 4.75 6.12 35.41
C GLY A 236 4.94 7.08 36.59
N LYS A 237 5.67 8.21 36.43
CA LYS A 237 5.83 9.21 37.49
C LYS A 237 4.49 9.85 37.89
N ILE A 238 3.42 9.64 37.11
CA ILE A 238 2.06 10.03 37.47
C ILE A 238 1.59 9.46 38.82
N SER A 239 2.12 8.31 39.26
CA SER A 239 1.80 7.71 40.56
C SER A 239 2.65 8.24 41.72
N VAL A 240 3.72 8.99 41.45
CA VAL A 240 4.61 9.55 42.46
C VAL A 240 4.05 10.89 42.96
N PRO A 241 3.97 11.13 44.28
CA PRO A 241 3.57 12.42 44.84
C PRO A 241 4.41 13.58 44.30
N ALA A 242 3.76 14.70 43.96
CA ALA A 242 4.43 15.86 43.38
C ALA A 242 5.43 16.49 44.36
N GLU A 243 5.16 16.40 45.65
CA GLU A 243 6.03 16.87 46.74
C GLU A 243 7.35 16.11 46.79
N ILE A 244 7.37 14.83 46.40
CA ILE A 244 8.58 14.02 46.32
C ILE A 244 9.37 14.40 45.06
N LEU A 245 8.70 14.50 43.91
CA LEU A 245 9.34 14.88 42.64
C LEU A 245 9.93 16.30 42.71
N SER A 246 9.28 17.18 43.46
CA SER A 246 9.67 18.59 43.59
C SER A 246 10.49 18.96 44.81
N LYS A 247 10.87 17.97 45.62
CA LYS A 247 11.60 18.20 46.86
C LYS A 247 12.97 18.85 46.61
N PRO A 248 13.25 20.04 47.19
CA PRO A 248 14.58 20.62 47.13
C PRO A 248 15.55 19.82 48.01
N GLY A 249 16.74 19.52 47.50
CA GLY A 249 17.80 18.81 48.22
C GLY A 249 17.80 17.30 47.99
N ARG A 250 18.25 16.54 48.99
CA ARG A 250 18.40 15.08 48.87
C ARG A 250 17.05 14.38 49.06
N ILE A 251 16.75 13.46 48.14
CA ILE A 251 15.65 12.50 48.25
C ILE A 251 16.10 11.38 49.20
N GLY A 252 15.29 11.09 50.22
CA GLY A 252 15.56 10.03 51.19
C GLY A 252 15.35 8.64 50.58
N ALA A 253 15.86 7.60 51.23
CA ALA A 253 15.77 6.22 50.71
C ALA A 253 14.32 5.77 50.47
N MET A 254 13.40 6.04 51.40
CA MET A 254 11.97 5.69 51.26
C MET A 254 11.30 6.45 50.11
N GLU A 255 11.60 7.74 49.96
CA GLU A 255 11.08 8.57 48.87
C GLU A 255 11.61 8.09 47.51
N PHE A 256 12.88 7.71 47.46
CA PHE A 256 13.49 7.15 46.26
C PHE A 256 12.88 5.81 45.88
N SER A 257 12.56 4.94 46.84
CA SER A 257 11.87 3.68 46.56
C SER A 257 10.48 3.87 45.93
N LEU A 258 9.79 4.97 46.21
CA LEU A 258 8.54 5.32 45.51
C LEU A 258 8.82 5.75 44.07
N ILE A 259 9.87 6.52 43.83
CA ILE A 259 10.30 6.90 42.48
C ILE A 259 10.68 5.65 41.67
N GLN A 260 11.38 4.68 42.26
CA GLN A 260 11.80 3.46 41.57
C GLN A 260 10.64 2.58 41.07
N GLN A 261 9.40 2.85 41.49
CA GLN A 261 8.21 2.14 40.99
C GLN A 261 7.68 2.68 39.66
N HIS A 262 8.15 3.85 39.20
CA HIS A 262 7.61 4.44 37.98
C HIS A 262 7.84 3.61 36.71
N PRO A 263 8.92 2.82 36.52
CA PRO A 263 9.05 1.98 35.34
C PRO A 263 7.97 0.89 35.30
N ASN A 264 7.66 0.27 36.46
CA ASN A 264 6.58 -0.71 36.58
C ASN A 264 5.20 -0.07 36.37
N THR A 265 4.97 1.10 36.95
CA THR A 265 3.72 1.85 36.73
C THR A 265 3.56 2.20 35.23
N GLY A 266 4.63 2.66 34.59
CA GLY A 266 4.66 2.96 33.16
C GLY A 266 4.33 1.72 32.32
N TYR A 267 4.94 0.57 32.64
CA TYR A 267 4.59 -0.71 32.02
C TYR A 267 3.11 -1.05 32.19
N ASP A 268 2.56 -0.93 33.40
CA ASP A 268 1.17 -1.28 33.67
C ASP A 268 0.16 -0.40 32.92
N ILE A 269 0.50 0.87 32.69
CA ILE A 269 -0.29 1.78 31.86
C ILE A 269 -0.19 1.39 30.37
N LEU A 270 1.01 1.02 29.90
CA LEU A 270 1.29 0.84 28.49
C LEU A 270 1.03 -0.58 27.96
N LYS A 271 1.05 -1.61 28.82
CA LYS A 271 0.95 -3.03 28.42
C LYS A 271 -0.35 -3.40 27.69
N GLY A 272 -1.40 -2.61 27.85
CA GLY A 272 -2.68 -2.81 27.17
C GLY A 272 -2.77 -2.19 25.78
N ILE A 273 -1.77 -1.40 25.37
CA ILE A 273 -1.74 -0.74 24.06
C ILE A 273 -0.93 -1.61 23.09
N ASP A 274 -1.54 -1.92 21.94
CA ASP A 274 -0.90 -2.68 20.87
C ASP A 274 0.08 -1.78 20.09
N PHE A 275 1.24 -1.54 20.69
CA PHE A 275 2.35 -0.91 20.01
C PHE A 275 3.00 -1.90 19.04
N LYS A 276 3.40 -1.41 17.86
CA LYS A 276 4.24 -2.17 16.92
C LYS A 276 5.58 -2.63 17.55
N TRP A 277 6.04 -1.94 18.58
CA TRP A 277 7.31 -2.17 19.28
C TRP A 277 7.06 -2.55 20.74
N PRO A 278 8.02 -3.18 21.45
CA PRO A 278 7.87 -3.55 22.86
C PRO A 278 7.98 -2.35 23.80
N VAL A 279 7.25 -1.25 23.53
CA VAL A 279 7.38 0.05 24.21
C VAL A 279 7.20 -0.09 25.72
N ALA A 280 6.20 -0.84 26.18
CA ALA A 280 5.97 -1.05 27.62
C ALA A 280 7.20 -1.68 28.30
N GLU A 281 7.83 -2.67 27.66
CA GLU A 281 9.00 -3.35 28.21
C GLU A 281 10.25 -2.44 28.19
N ILE A 282 10.41 -1.66 27.12
CA ILE A 282 11.48 -0.66 27.02
C ILE A 282 11.36 0.35 28.16
N VAL A 283 10.15 0.87 28.40
CA VAL A 283 9.85 1.77 29.51
C VAL A 283 10.08 1.08 30.85
N ARG A 284 9.81 -0.21 31.00
CA ARG A 284 10.06 -0.91 32.26
C ARG A 284 11.55 -1.03 32.60
N GLN A 285 12.39 -1.14 31.57
CA GLN A 285 13.81 -1.47 31.72
C GLN A 285 14.76 -0.26 31.59
N HIS A 286 14.26 0.95 31.35
CA HIS A 286 15.14 2.10 31.04
C HIS A 286 16.04 2.56 32.20
N HIS A 287 15.84 2.03 33.41
CA HIS A 287 16.71 2.23 34.57
C HIS A 287 17.52 0.97 34.97
N GLU A 288 17.46 -0.09 34.18
CA GLU A 288 18.37 -1.21 34.31
C GLU A 288 19.80 -0.80 33.92
N ARG A 289 20.80 -1.46 34.51
CA ARG A 289 22.23 -1.15 34.31
C ARG A 289 22.96 -2.40 33.84
N MET A 290 24.00 -2.23 33.04
CA MET A 290 24.69 -3.36 32.42
C MET A 290 25.27 -4.36 33.43
N ASP A 291 25.61 -3.92 34.64
CA ASP A 291 26.12 -4.72 35.76
C ASP A 291 25.01 -5.31 36.67
N GLY A 292 23.73 -5.05 36.39
CA GLY A 292 22.61 -5.51 37.21
C GLY A 292 22.33 -4.66 38.46
N SER A 293 23.03 -3.54 38.67
CA SER A 293 22.77 -2.60 39.78
C SER A 293 21.51 -1.74 39.59
N GLY A 294 20.88 -1.84 38.42
CA GLY A 294 19.67 -1.11 38.06
C GLY A 294 18.39 -1.67 38.67
N TYR A 295 17.26 -1.12 38.24
CA TYR A 295 15.94 -1.45 38.73
C TYR A 295 14.92 -1.40 37.58
N PRO A 296 13.76 -2.09 37.68
CA PRO A 296 13.21 -2.76 38.87
C PRO A 296 13.64 -4.21 39.10
N PHE A 297 14.25 -4.89 38.13
CA PHE A 297 14.55 -6.32 38.21
C PHE A 297 16.03 -6.64 38.45
N GLY A 298 16.93 -5.68 38.22
CA GLY A 298 18.38 -5.92 38.27
C GLY A 298 18.84 -6.75 37.08
N TYR A 299 18.23 -6.55 35.91
CA TYR A 299 18.65 -7.19 34.67
C TYR A 299 20.05 -6.73 34.29
N ALA A 300 20.86 -7.66 33.79
CA ALA A 300 22.24 -7.39 33.40
C ALA A 300 22.50 -7.73 31.93
N GLY A 301 23.45 -7.01 31.32
CA GLY A 301 23.91 -7.23 29.96
C GLY A 301 22.79 -7.47 28.95
N LYS A 302 22.76 -8.68 28.36
CA LYS A 302 21.84 -9.04 27.27
C LYS A 302 20.38 -9.21 27.68
N GLN A 303 20.07 -9.21 28.98
CA GLN A 303 18.69 -9.28 29.47
C GLN A 303 17.94 -7.96 29.26
N ILE A 304 18.66 -6.84 29.17
CA ILE A 304 18.11 -5.51 28.95
C ILE A 304 17.89 -5.32 27.45
N LEU A 305 16.71 -4.87 27.01
CA LEU A 305 16.46 -4.51 25.62
C LEU A 305 17.44 -3.44 25.14
N LEU A 306 17.92 -3.56 23.91
CA LEU A 306 18.86 -2.59 23.34
C LEU A 306 18.27 -1.17 23.37
N GLU A 307 16.99 -1.06 23.05
CA GLU A 307 16.24 0.18 23.07
C GLU A 307 16.20 0.82 24.47
N ALA A 308 16.09 0.01 25.53
CA ALA A 308 16.14 0.48 26.90
C ALA A 308 17.55 0.97 27.29
N ARG A 309 18.60 0.27 26.83
CA ARG A 309 19.99 0.72 27.02
C ARG A 309 20.27 2.06 26.33
N VAL A 310 19.70 2.26 25.13
CA VAL A 310 19.79 3.54 24.41
C VAL A 310 19.11 4.66 25.19
N ILE A 311 17.89 4.43 25.70
CA ILE A 311 17.17 5.42 26.52
C ILE A 311 17.91 5.70 27.83
N ALA A 312 18.47 4.67 28.49
CA ALA A 312 19.20 4.84 29.74
C ALA A 312 20.40 5.79 29.60
N VAL A 313 21.12 5.72 28.48
CA VAL A 313 22.23 6.65 28.18
C VAL A 313 21.70 8.04 27.82
N ALA A 314 20.67 8.11 26.97
CA ALA A 314 20.07 9.37 26.55
C ALA A 314 19.50 10.18 27.74
N ASP A 315 18.83 9.50 28.67
CA ASP A 315 18.23 10.07 29.87
C ASP A 315 19.31 10.67 30.80
N VAL A 316 20.41 9.95 31.03
CA VAL A 316 21.54 10.46 31.84
C VAL A 316 22.16 11.71 31.21
N ILE A 317 22.35 11.72 29.90
CA ILE A 317 22.91 12.88 29.19
C ILE A 317 21.98 14.09 29.33
N GLU A 318 20.69 13.92 29.06
CA GLU A 318 19.71 15.00 29.20
C GLU A 318 19.67 15.49 30.65
N ALA A 319 19.51 14.57 31.61
CA ALA A 319 19.32 14.90 33.02
C ALA A 319 20.51 15.65 33.64
N MET A 320 21.73 15.38 33.18
CA MET A 320 22.95 16.06 33.64
C MET A 320 23.23 17.38 32.91
N SER A 321 22.82 17.50 31.65
CA SER A 321 23.08 18.68 30.81
C SER A 321 22.00 19.76 30.88
N SER A 322 20.79 19.42 31.33
CA SER A 322 19.69 20.36 31.51
C SER A 322 19.74 21.12 32.85
N HIS A 323 19.39 22.41 32.82
CA HIS A 323 19.24 23.22 34.04
C HIS A 323 18.02 22.76 34.85
N ARG A 324 18.19 22.56 36.15
CA ARG A 324 17.09 22.36 37.11
C ARG A 324 17.09 23.50 38.12
N PRO A 325 15.93 23.98 38.62
CA PRO A 325 15.82 25.10 39.58
C PRO A 325 16.75 25.05 40.80
N TYR A 326 17.20 23.86 41.23
CA TYR A 326 18.11 23.67 42.38
C TYR A 326 19.43 22.96 42.03
N ARG A 327 19.67 22.68 40.74
CA ARG A 327 20.90 22.05 40.25
C ARG A 327 21.25 22.72 38.91
N PRO A 328 22.22 23.65 38.88
CA PRO A 328 22.70 24.17 37.60
C PRO A 328 23.17 22.99 36.75
N ALA A 329 22.97 23.08 35.43
CA ALA A 329 23.47 22.03 34.54
C ALA A 329 24.94 21.79 34.82
N LEU A 330 25.29 20.51 34.91
CA LEU A 330 26.70 20.12 35.01
C LEU A 330 27.44 20.37 33.69
N GLY A 331 26.69 20.57 32.61
CA GLY A 331 27.20 20.77 31.25
C GLY A 331 27.36 19.44 30.53
N LEU A 332 27.38 19.51 29.20
CA LEU A 332 27.57 18.34 28.34
C LEU A 332 28.88 17.62 28.67
N ASP A 333 29.97 18.35 28.94
CA ASP A 333 31.28 17.75 29.25
C ASP A 333 31.22 16.78 30.44
N LYS A 334 30.50 17.16 31.51
CA LYS A 334 30.32 16.30 32.69
C LYS A 334 29.40 15.12 32.41
N ALA A 335 28.36 15.32 31.61
CA ALA A 335 27.48 14.23 31.17
C ALA A 335 28.26 13.18 30.36
N PHE A 336 29.10 13.63 29.42
CA PHE A 336 29.99 12.75 28.65
C PHE A 336 31.06 12.08 29.51
N ALA A 337 31.63 12.79 30.48
CA ALA A 337 32.58 12.20 31.42
C ALA A 337 31.94 11.06 32.23
N GLU A 338 30.72 11.24 32.73
CA GLU A 338 29.96 10.22 33.47
C GLU A 338 29.74 8.95 32.63
N ILE A 339 29.23 9.09 31.40
CA ILE A 339 28.94 7.93 30.56
C ILE A 339 30.21 7.24 30.06
N LYS A 340 31.30 7.99 29.82
CA LYS A 340 32.61 7.44 29.45
C LYS A 340 33.25 6.69 30.62
N GLN A 341 33.20 7.25 31.83
CA GLN A 341 33.74 6.62 33.03
C GLN A 341 33.06 5.29 33.35
N ASN A 342 31.75 5.20 33.10
CA ASN A 342 30.94 4.01 33.41
C ASN A 342 30.61 3.13 32.18
N ARG A 343 31.30 3.37 31.04
CA ARG A 343 31.17 2.59 29.81
C ARG A 343 31.47 1.11 30.08
N GLY A 344 30.61 0.21 29.62
CA GLY A 344 30.76 -1.24 29.81
C GLY A 344 30.47 -1.75 31.23
N THR A 345 30.22 -0.84 32.18
CA THR A 345 29.88 -1.19 33.58
C THR A 345 28.41 -0.86 33.87
N LEU A 346 28.03 0.42 33.81
CA LEU A 346 26.64 0.83 33.98
C LEU A 346 25.91 0.95 32.63
N TYR A 347 26.64 1.36 31.59
CA TYR A 347 26.10 1.70 30.28
C TYR A 347 26.65 0.77 29.19
N ASP A 348 25.84 0.46 28.19
CA ASP A 348 26.27 -0.37 27.06
C ASP A 348 27.35 0.35 26.26
N GLU A 349 28.45 -0.36 26.02
CA GLU A 349 29.60 0.22 25.35
C GLU A 349 29.32 0.72 23.94
N ASN A 350 28.49 0.01 23.17
CA ASN A 350 28.18 0.38 21.79
C ASN A 350 27.29 1.63 21.75
N VAL A 351 26.41 1.78 22.74
CA VAL A 351 25.53 2.94 22.89
C VAL A 351 26.35 4.18 23.29
N VAL A 352 27.28 4.02 24.23
CA VAL A 352 28.19 5.11 24.64
C VAL A 352 29.09 5.53 23.48
N ASP A 353 29.66 4.59 22.74
CA ASP A 353 30.52 4.92 21.60
C ASP A 353 29.75 5.65 20.49
N ALA A 354 28.51 5.23 20.21
CA ALA A 354 27.66 5.90 19.24
C ALA A 354 27.37 7.36 19.63
N VAL A 355 27.00 7.63 20.89
CA VAL A 355 26.71 9.02 21.29
C VAL A 355 27.96 9.90 21.32
N VAL A 356 29.12 9.34 21.67
CA VAL A 356 30.40 10.05 21.62
C VAL A 356 30.77 10.39 20.17
N ASN A 357 30.67 9.43 19.26
CA ASN A 357 30.94 9.66 17.83
C ASN A 357 30.00 10.70 17.23
N LEU A 358 28.71 10.65 17.56
CA LEU A 358 27.71 11.61 17.11
C LEU A 358 28.08 13.04 17.51
N PHE A 359 28.63 13.22 18.71
CA PHE A 359 29.06 14.52 19.22
C PHE A 359 30.37 14.99 18.58
N ASP A 360 31.36 14.11 18.46
CA ASP A 360 32.68 14.43 17.89
C ASP A 360 32.59 14.83 16.41
N LYS A 361 31.63 14.26 15.67
CA LYS A 361 31.33 14.65 14.27
C LYS A 361 30.70 16.05 14.14
N LYS A 362 30.31 16.70 15.25
CA LYS A 362 29.53 17.96 15.27
C LYS A 362 28.21 17.91 14.50
N GLU A 363 27.69 16.71 14.21
CA GLU A 363 26.45 16.51 13.45
C GLU A 363 25.18 16.64 14.30
N TYR A 364 25.32 16.83 15.62
CA TYR A 364 24.19 16.95 16.54
C TYR A 364 24.32 18.16 17.46
N ILE A 365 23.37 19.10 17.33
CA ILE A 365 23.22 20.23 18.25
C ILE A 365 22.10 19.85 19.22
N PHE A 366 22.42 19.76 20.52
CA PHE A 366 21.40 19.68 21.56
C PHE A 366 20.62 20.99 21.56
N HIS A 367 19.36 20.96 21.15
CA HIS A 367 18.46 22.13 21.17
C HIS A 367 17.69 22.23 22.49
#